data_AF-U9UPG9-F1
#
_entry.id   AF-U9UPG9-F1
#
_cell.length_a   1.000
_cell.length_b   1.000
_cell.length_c   1.000
_cell.angle_alpha   90.00
_cell.angle_beta   90.00
_cell.angle_gamma   90.00
#
_symmetry.space_group_name_H-M   'P 1'
#
loop_
_entity.id
_entity.type
_entity.pdbx_description
1 polymer ?
#
loop_
_entity_poly.entity_id
_entity_poly.type
_entity_poly.pdbx_seq_one_letter_code
_entity_poly.pdbx_strand_id
1 'polypeptide(L)'
;IKFEFATSLNQIVGAFNTNTNIWTKIYIFKRLIFLGNKNLSSLGALLFLALWHGVYSGYFICFSLEYVDIETEKRWVKRLEPYTKPLYDSKNELKYKTIRGLHKFACWFGQTCGLHYAMISFELLKWDKVVTAYNSVYWIGHIVVFTLLFADMILPKRRTKKTEKIISLDEKVNNNVNNGYVNGTTKVKEQ
;
A
#
# COMPACT_ATOMS: atom_id res chain seq x y z
N ILE A 1 -11.78 15.34 -2.45
CA ILE A 1 -10.69 15.61 -1.49
C ILE A 1 -9.76 14.42 -1.24
N LYS A 2 -10.22 13.21 -0.83
CA LYS A 2 -9.31 12.09 -0.47
C LYS A 2 -8.39 11.63 -1.61
N PHE A 3 -8.86 11.69 -2.85
CA PHE A 3 -8.09 11.31 -4.04
C PHE A 3 -7.03 12.35 -4.41
N GLU A 4 -7.43 13.62 -4.53
CA GLU A 4 -6.57 14.73 -4.98
C GLU A 4 -5.37 14.99 -4.07
N PHE A 5 -5.48 14.74 -2.77
CA PHE A 5 -4.40 14.97 -1.79
C PHE A 5 -3.80 13.67 -1.23
N ALA A 6 -3.97 12.57 -1.94
CA ALA A 6 -3.41 11.28 -1.55
C ALA A 6 -1.87 11.32 -1.56
N THR A 7 -1.27 10.77 -0.50
CA THR A 7 0.20 10.70 -0.33
C THR A 7 0.72 9.27 -0.50
N SER A 8 -0.13 8.36 -0.97
CA SER A 8 0.15 6.93 -1.12
C SER A 8 -0.68 6.33 -2.26
N LEU A 9 -0.15 5.34 -3.00
CA LEU A 9 -0.90 4.62 -4.05
C LEU A 9 -2.12 3.93 -3.48
N ASN A 10 -1.99 3.35 -2.29
CA ASN A 10 -3.12 2.67 -1.66
C ASN A 10 -4.27 3.64 -1.35
N GLN A 11 -3.97 4.92 -1.09
CA GLN A 11 -5.00 5.95 -0.91
C GLN A 11 -5.63 6.34 -2.25
N ILE A 12 -4.83 6.47 -3.30
CA ILE A 12 -5.31 6.75 -4.66
C ILE A 12 -6.23 5.63 -5.15
N VAL A 13 -5.73 4.40 -5.18
CA VAL A 13 -6.48 3.23 -5.66
C VAL A 13 -7.73 3.00 -4.80
N GLY A 14 -7.62 3.15 -3.47
CA GLY A 14 -8.77 3.00 -2.59
C GLY A 14 -9.84 4.08 -2.73
N ALA A 15 -9.50 5.27 -3.23
CA ALA A 15 -10.43 6.37 -3.48
C ALA A 15 -10.97 6.39 -4.92
N PHE A 16 -10.24 5.81 -5.87
CA PHE A 16 -10.67 5.64 -7.24
C PHE A 16 -11.65 4.47 -7.34
N ASN A 17 -12.79 4.68 -8.01
CA ASN A 17 -13.81 3.64 -8.24
C ASN A 17 -14.03 2.68 -7.04
N THR A 18 -14.40 3.26 -5.90
CA THR A 18 -14.48 2.58 -4.61
C THR A 18 -15.32 1.31 -4.63
N ASN A 19 -16.46 1.32 -5.33
CA ASN A 19 -17.35 0.16 -5.40
C ASN A 19 -16.67 -1.02 -6.10
N THR A 20 -16.04 -0.79 -7.25
CA THR A 20 -15.28 -1.83 -7.97
C THR A 20 -14.11 -2.31 -7.13
N ASN A 21 -13.36 -1.41 -6.49
CA ASN A 21 -12.24 -1.79 -5.64
C ASN A 21 -12.65 -2.66 -4.45
N ILE A 22 -13.77 -2.34 -3.78
CA ILE A 22 -14.33 -3.17 -2.71
C ILE A 22 -14.77 -4.53 -3.27
N TRP A 23 -15.46 -4.53 -4.41
CA TRP A 23 -15.91 -5.76 -5.06
C TRP A 23 -14.74 -6.67 -5.42
N THR A 24 -13.73 -6.17 -6.12
CA THR A 24 -12.53 -6.92 -6.51
C THR A 24 -11.78 -7.44 -5.28
N LYS A 25 -11.68 -6.62 -4.23
CA LYS A 25 -11.04 -7.05 -2.98
C LYS A 25 -11.76 -8.23 -2.33
N ILE A 26 -13.10 -8.22 -2.33
CA ILE A 26 -13.90 -9.28 -1.69
C ILE A 26 -13.98 -10.53 -2.57
N TYR A 27 -14.25 -10.35 -3.86
CA TYR A 27 -14.59 -11.44 -4.77
C TYR A 27 -13.42 -12.03 -5.53
N ILE A 28 -12.32 -11.29 -5.71
CA ILE A 28 -11.13 -11.78 -6.41
C ILE A 28 -9.99 -11.96 -5.42
N PHE A 29 -9.51 -10.86 -4.82
CA PHE A 29 -8.32 -10.89 -3.97
C PHE A 29 -8.45 -11.85 -2.78
N LYS A 30 -9.54 -11.78 -2.02
CA LYS A 30 -9.78 -12.69 -0.88
C LYS A 30 -10.04 -14.14 -1.32
N ARG A 31 -10.61 -14.35 -2.51
CA ARG A 31 -10.86 -15.70 -3.03
C ARG A 31 -9.57 -16.38 -3.49
N LEU A 32 -8.59 -15.60 -3.95
CA LEU A 32 -7.24 -16.05 -4.29
C LEU A 32 -6.33 -16.33 -3.07
N ILE A 33 -6.89 -16.45 -1.86
CA ILE A 33 -6.11 -16.76 -0.65
C ILE A 33 -5.51 -18.17 -0.67
N PHE A 34 -6.11 -19.10 -1.43
CA PHE A 34 -5.63 -20.48 -1.55
C PHE A 34 -4.23 -20.59 -2.17
N LEU A 35 -3.75 -19.54 -2.87
CA LEU A 35 -2.40 -19.49 -3.42
C LEU A 35 -1.31 -19.33 -2.34
N GLY A 36 -1.68 -19.05 -1.09
CA GLY A 36 -0.73 -18.92 0.03
C GLY A 36 0.19 -17.69 -0.05
N ASN A 37 0.09 -16.86 -1.10
CA ASN A 37 0.93 -15.69 -1.29
C ASN A 37 0.10 -14.44 -1.62
N LYS A 38 0.17 -13.45 -0.74
CA LYS A 38 -0.52 -12.16 -0.90
C LYS A 38 -0.17 -11.43 -2.21
N ASN A 39 1.08 -11.56 -2.67
CA ASN A 39 1.53 -10.91 -3.90
C ASN A 39 0.85 -11.54 -5.12
N LEU A 40 0.66 -12.87 -5.13
CA LEU A 40 -0.05 -13.58 -6.19
C LEU A 40 -1.54 -13.22 -6.18
N SER A 41 -2.17 -13.12 -5.01
CA SER A 41 -3.57 -12.68 -4.91
C SER A 41 -3.74 -11.24 -5.41
N SER A 42 -2.76 -10.37 -5.16
CA SER A 42 -2.77 -8.98 -5.66
C SER A 42 -2.61 -8.92 -7.18
N LEU A 43 -1.67 -9.70 -7.73
CA LEU A 43 -1.43 -9.77 -9.17
C LEU A 43 -2.67 -10.31 -9.90
N GLY A 44 -3.29 -11.36 -9.35
CA GLY A 44 -4.54 -11.90 -9.91
C GLY A 44 -5.70 -10.91 -9.86
N ALA A 45 -5.81 -10.09 -8.81
CA ALA A 45 -6.82 -9.03 -8.73
C ALA A 45 -6.61 -7.94 -9.80
N LEU A 46 -5.36 -7.49 -10.00
CA LEU A 46 -5.03 -6.49 -11.02
C LEU A 46 -5.16 -7.05 -12.44
N LEU A 47 -4.79 -8.32 -12.66
CA LEU A 47 -5.02 -9.00 -13.93
C LEU A 47 -6.50 -9.11 -14.26
N PHE A 48 -7.33 -9.44 -13.27
CA PHE A 48 -8.78 -9.42 -13.44
C PHE A 48 -9.29 -8.03 -13.82
N LEU A 49 -8.80 -6.97 -13.18
CA LEU A 49 -9.14 -5.58 -13.53
C LEU A 49 -8.76 -5.27 -14.98
N ALA A 50 -7.56 -5.67 -15.43
CA ALA A 50 -7.15 -5.51 -16.82
C ALA A 50 -8.13 -6.18 -17.79
N LEU A 51 -8.45 -7.45 -17.53
CA LEU A 51 -9.38 -8.23 -18.35
C LEU A 51 -10.81 -7.68 -18.32
N TRP A 52 -11.26 -7.17 -17.16
CA TRP A 52 -12.57 -6.55 -16.99
C TRP A 52 -12.73 -5.29 -17.84
N HIS A 53 -11.65 -4.53 -18.02
CA HIS A 53 -11.62 -3.37 -18.91
C HIS A 53 -11.52 -3.77 -20.40
N GLY A 54 -10.84 -4.87 -20.71
CA GLY A 54 -10.81 -5.48 -22.03
C GLY A 54 -9.47 -6.14 -22.36
N VAL A 55 -9.36 -6.71 -23.56
CA VAL A 55 -8.15 -7.42 -24.02
C VAL A 55 -7.15 -6.53 -24.77
N TYR A 56 -7.18 -5.22 -24.52
CA TYR A 56 -6.25 -4.27 -25.11
C TYR A 56 -4.94 -4.20 -24.31
N SER A 57 -3.81 -4.13 -25.02
CA SER A 57 -2.46 -4.08 -24.43
C SER A 57 -2.29 -2.98 -23.39
N GLY A 58 -2.91 -1.81 -23.60
CA GLY A 58 -2.82 -0.66 -22.71
C GLY A 58 -3.28 -0.95 -21.29
N TYR A 59 -4.34 -1.73 -21.12
CA TYR A 59 -4.83 -2.12 -19.79
C TYR A 59 -3.81 -2.98 -19.04
N PHE A 60 -3.24 -3.98 -19.70
CA PHE A 60 -2.24 -4.84 -19.07
C PHE A 60 -0.99 -4.04 -18.65
N ILE A 61 -0.55 -3.09 -19.47
CA ILE A 61 0.58 -2.22 -19.14
C ILE A 61 0.26 -1.35 -17.92
N CYS A 62 -0.91 -0.70 -17.92
CA CYS A 62 -1.35 0.16 -16.83
C CYS A 62 -1.38 -0.59 -15.49
N PHE A 63 -2.09 -1.72 -15.44
CA PHE A 63 -2.23 -2.50 -14.21
C PHE A 63 -0.94 -3.19 -13.78
N SER A 64 -0.04 -3.50 -14.72
CA SER A 64 1.31 -3.98 -14.41
C SER A 64 2.16 -2.87 -13.76
N LEU A 65 2.11 -1.66 -14.30
CA LEU A 65 2.77 -0.49 -13.70
C LEU A 65 2.20 -0.20 -12.30
N GLU A 66 0.88 -0.22 -12.14
CA GLU A 66 0.24 -0.07 -10.83
C GLU A 66 0.77 -1.08 -9.80
N TYR A 67 0.91 -2.36 -10.19
CA TYR A 67 1.46 -3.39 -9.32
C TYR A 67 2.89 -3.07 -8.88
N VAL A 68 3.76 -2.71 -9.85
CA VAL A 68 5.17 -2.41 -9.60
C VAL A 68 5.31 -1.17 -8.73
N ASP A 69 4.53 -0.13 -9.00
CA ASP A 69 4.48 1.09 -8.20
C ASP A 69 4.08 0.79 -6.75
N ILE A 70 3.00 0.03 -6.54
CA ILE A 70 2.49 -0.28 -5.19
C ILE A 70 3.53 -1.09 -4.40
N GLU A 71 4.16 -2.08 -5.03
CA GLU A 71 5.18 -2.89 -4.37
C GLU A 71 6.45 -2.07 -4.08
N THR A 72 6.83 -1.16 -4.98
CA THR A 72 7.96 -0.23 -4.78
C THR A 72 7.67 0.71 -3.62
N GLU A 73 6.51 1.38 -3.60
CA GLU A 73 6.09 2.25 -2.50
C GLU A 73 6.12 1.50 -1.16
N LYS A 74 5.52 0.31 -1.11
CA LYS A 74 5.47 -0.52 0.10
C LYS A 74 6.86 -0.88 0.64
N ARG A 75 7.84 -1.09 -0.23
CA ARG A 75 9.23 -1.35 0.17
C ARG A 75 9.90 -0.10 0.71
N TRP A 76 9.76 1.02 0.00
CA TRP A 76 10.37 2.29 0.40
C TRP A 76 9.75 2.88 1.66
N VAL A 77 8.44 2.77 1.86
CA VAL A 77 7.78 3.16 3.12
C VAL A 77 8.37 2.39 4.30
N LYS A 78 8.59 1.07 4.17
CA LYS A 78 9.22 0.27 5.23
C LYS A 78 10.69 0.63 5.45
N ARG A 79 11.43 0.90 4.39
CA ARG A 79 12.85 1.28 4.47
C ARG A 79 13.03 2.65 5.12
N LEU A 80 12.16 3.61 4.79
CA LEU A 80 12.20 4.99 5.28
C LEU A 80 11.49 5.16 6.63
N GLU A 81 10.71 4.17 7.07
CA GLU A 81 9.97 4.17 8.34
C GLU A 81 10.78 4.69 9.55
N PRO A 82 12.06 4.31 9.76
CA PRO A 82 12.84 4.83 10.89
C PRO A 82 13.12 6.33 10.84
N TYR A 83 13.16 6.92 9.64
CA TYR A 83 13.42 8.34 9.42
C TYR A 83 12.11 9.14 9.40
N THR A 84 11.03 8.53 8.92
CA THR A 84 9.73 9.20 8.83
C THR A 84 8.98 9.18 10.15
N LYS A 85 9.04 8.09 10.94
CA LYS A 85 8.34 7.98 12.24
C LYS A 85 8.59 9.17 13.18
N PRO A 86 9.83 9.62 13.42
CA PRO A 86 10.10 10.78 14.29
C PRO A 86 9.45 12.08 13.80
N LEU A 87 9.26 12.24 12.48
CA LEU A 87 8.63 13.43 11.90
C LEU A 87 7.14 13.54 12.26
N TYR A 88 6.50 12.42 12.60
CA TYR A 88 5.07 12.32 12.92
C TYR A 88 4.79 12.16 14.41
N ASP A 89 5.79 12.31 15.28
CA ASP A 89 5.61 12.37 16.74
C ASP A 89 4.84 13.64 17.13
N SER A 90 3.78 13.49 17.95
CA SER A 90 2.93 14.59 18.40
C SER A 90 3.66 15.55 19.34
N LYS A 91 4.69 15.07 20.06
CA LYS A 91 5.44 15.88 21.03
C LYS A 91 6.33 16.96 20.40
N ASN A 92 6.70 16.80 19.12
CA ASN A 92 7.66 17.66 18.42
C ASN A 92 7.06 18.34 17.18
N GLU A 93 5.74 18.54 17.16
CA GLU A 93 5.00 18.94 15.96
C GLU A 93 5.49 20.26 15.34
N LEU A 94 5.77 21.28 16.15
CA LEU A 94 6.22 22.59 15.65
C LEU A 94 7.62 22.51 15.01
N LYS A 95 8.52 21.72 15.59
CA LYS A 95 9.91 21.55 15.12
C LYS A 95 9.98 20.88 13.75
N TYR A 96 9.11 19.90 13.50
CA TYR A 96 9.10 19.13 12.25
C TYR A 96 8.04 19.58 11.26
N LYS A 97 7.27 20.65 11.54
CA LYS A 97 6.16 21.11 10.68
C LYS A 97 6.57 21.30 9.22
N THR A 98 7.67 22.02 8.98
CA THR A 98 8.17 22.29 7.61
C THR A 98 8.64 21.02 6.91
N ILE A 99 9.43 20.19 7.59
CA ILE A 99 9.97 18.94 7.03
C ILE A 99 8.83 17.94 6.76
N ARG A 100 7.84 17.86 7.65
CA ARG A 100 6.62 17.05 7.47
C ARG A 100 5.80 17.54 6.28
N GLY A 101 5.66 18.85 6.11
CA GLY A 101 5.01 19.46 4.95
C GLY A 101 5.70 19.10 3.65
N LEU A 102 7.04 19.26 3.60
CA LEU A 102 7.84 18.90 2.43
C LEU A 102 7.77 17.41 2.11
N HIS A 103 7.83 16.54 3.13
CA HIS A 103 7.66 15.10 2.96
C HIS A 103 6.29 14.77 2.36
N LYS A 104 5.20 15.34 2.90
CA LYS A 104 3.85 15.12 2.35
C LYS A 104 3.72 15.59 0.92
N PHE A 105 4.27 16.77 0.61
CA PHE A 105 4.29 17.31 -0.74
C PHE A 105 5.06 16.42 -1.70
N ALA A 106 6.26 15.97 -1.32
CA ALA A 106 7.07 15.06 -2.15
C ALA A 106 6.36 13.72 -2.40
N CYS A 107 5.73 13.13 -1.37
CA CYS A 107 4.94 11.92 -1.52
C CYS A 107 3.74 12.15 -2.46
N TRP A 108 2.97 13.21 -2.24
CA TRP A 108 1.83 13.56 -3.09
C TRP A 108 2.24 13.80 -4.55
N PHE A 109 3.32 14.56 -4.77
CA PHE A 109 3.79 14.92 -6.10
C PHE A 109 4.28 13.68 -6.85
N GLY A 110 5.18 12.90 -6.24
CA GLY A 110 5.68 11.66 -6.85
C GLY A 110 4.55 10.69 -7.15
N GLN A 111 3.58 10.61 -6.24
CA GLN A 111 2.44 9.72 -6.38
C GLN A 111 1.47 10.13 -7.49
N THR A 112 1.22 11.43 -7.60
CA THR A 112 0.40 12.01 -8.66
C THR A 112 1.07 11.80 -10.02
N CYS A 113 2.38 12.05 -10.12
CA CYS A 113 3.13 11.80 -11.35
C CYS A 113 3.12 10.33 -11.76
N GLY A 114 3.34 9.40 -10.81
CA GLY A 114 3.30 7.95 -11.07
C GLY A 114 1.95 7.50 -11.61
N LEU A 115 0.86 7.93 -10.95
CA LEU A 115 -0.50 7.64 -11.41
C LEU A 115 -0.73 8.12 -12.85
N HIS A 116 -0.48 9.40 -13.13
CA HIS A 116 -0.76 9.96 -14.46
C HIS A 116 0.10 9.30 -15.53
N TYR A 117 1.35 8.97 -15.22
CA TYR A 117 2.23 8.24 -16.12
C TYR A 117 1.69 6.84 -16.48
N ALA A 118 1.18 6.09 -15.49
CA ALA A 118 0.56 4.79 -15.73
C ALA A 118 -0.75 4.92 -16.55
N MET A 119 -1.57 5.93 -16.25
CA MET A 119 -2.87 6.16 -16.92
C MET A 119 -2.76 6.43 -18.42
N ILE A 120 -1.64 6.96 -18.93
CA ILE A 120 -1.42 7.16 -20.37
C ILE A 120 -1.65 5.85 -21.16
N SER A 121 -1.17 4.73 -20.62
CA SER A 121 -1.35 3.43 -21.27
C SER A 121 -2.82 2.97 -21.27
N PHE A 122 -3.55 3.30 -20.20
CA PHE A 122 -4.97 3.01 -20.05
C PHE A 122 -5.82 3.78 -21.07
N GLU A 123 -5.47 5.03 -21.36
CA GLU A 123 -6.21 5.88 -22.31
C GLU A 123 -5.94 5.54 -23.78
N LEU A 124 -4.68 5.23 -24.13
CA LEU A 124 -4.29 5.03 -25.53
C LEU A 124 -4.66 3.64 -26.09
N LEU A 125 -4.83 2.64 -25.21
CA LEU A 125 -5.26 1.25 -25.47
C LEU A 125 -4.34 0.41 -26.38
N LYS A 126 -3.96 0.93 -27.54
CA LYS A 126 -3.17 0.24 -28.58
C LYS A 126 -1.67 0.36 -28.32
N TRP A 127 -0.97 -0.77 -28.44
CA TRP A 127 0.48 -0.88 -28.23
C TRP A 127 1.29 0.21 -28.94
N ASP A 128 1.08 0.42 -30.24
CA ASP A 128 1.87 1.39 -31.03
C ASP A 128 1.75 2.82 -30.50
N LYS A 129 0.54 3.20 -30.05
CA LYS A 129 0.29 4.51 -29.46
C LYS A 129 0.94 4.63 -28.09
N VAL A 130 0.83 3.60 -27.26
CA VAL A 130 1.44 3.56 -25.93
C VAL A 130 2.97 3.68 -26.02
N VAL A 131 3.60 2.93 -26.93
CA VAL A 131 5.05 2.99 -27.16
C VAL A 131 5.47 4.38 -27.67
N THR A 132 4.71 4.96 -28.60
CA THR A 132 4.98 6.32 -29.10
C THR A 132 4.93 7.35 -27.96
N ALA A 133 3.93 7.26 -27.08
CA ALA A 133 3.80 8.15 -25.93
C ALA A 133 4.91 7.95 -24.88
N TYR A 134 5.33 6.71 -24.60
CA TYR A 134 6.43 6.49 -23.67
C TYR A 134 7.80 6.83 -24.24
N ASN A 135 7.99 6.69 -25.56
CA ASN A 135 9.19 7.15 -26.24
C ASN A 135 9.36 8.68 -26.17
N SER A 136 8.28 9.45 -26.29
CA SER A 136 8.37 10.92 -26.25
C SER A 136 8.85 11.48 -24.90
N VAL A 137 8.69 10.70 -23.83
CA VAL A 137 9.16 11.01 -22.47
C VAL A 137 10.33 10.13 -22.03
N TYR A 138 11.00 9.46 -22.98
CA TYR A 138 12.19 8.63 -22.74
C TYR A 138 12.01 7.56 -21.66
N TRP A 139 10.80 7.01 -21.51
CA TRP A 139 10.49 5.96 -20.52
C TRP A 139 10.80 6.35 -19.07
N ILE A 140 10.83 7.66 -18.75
CA ILE A 140 11.31 8.17 -17.46
C ILE A 140 10.59 7.53 -16.26
N GLY A 141 9.26 7.36 -16.32
CA GLY A 141 8.50 6.75 -15.23
C GLY A 141 8.90 5.29 -14.99
N HIS A 142 9.04 4.49 -16.05
CA HIS A 142 9.54 3.11 -15.93
C HIS A 142 10.95 3.10 -15.31
N ILE A 143 11.86 3.93 -15.83
CA ILE A 143 13.24 3.98 -15.35
C ILE A 143 13.28 4.31 -13.86
N VAL A 144 12.55 5.33 -13.41
CA VAL A 144 12.50 5.75 -12.00
C VAL A 144 12.01 4.61 -11.11
N VAL A 145 10.87 3.99 -11.46
CA VAL A 145 10.24 2.95 -10.65
C VAL A 145 11.10 1.70 -10.56
N PHE A 146 11.62 1.21 -11.69
CA PHE A 146 12.50 0.04 -11.69
C PHE A 146 13.82 0.33 -10.98
N THR A 147 14.40 1.53 -11.15
CA THR A 147 15.62 1.92 -10.41
C THR A 147 15.37 1.90 -8.91
N LEU A 148 14.25 2.46 -8.44
CA LEU A 148 13.88 2.43 -7.02
C LEU A 148 13.65 1.00 -6.51
N LEU A 149 13.02 0.14 -7.31
CA LEU A 149 12.79 -1.26 -6.95
C LEU A 149 14.11 -2.05 -6.83
N PHE A 150 15.01 -1.90 -7.82
CA PHE A 150 16.31 -2.57 -7.80
C PHE A 150 17.24 -2.00 -6.73
N ALA A 151 17.22 -0.68 -6.51
CA ALA A 151 17.96 -0.04 -5.43
C ALA A 151 17.56 -0.61 -4.06
N ASP A 152 16.27 -0.84 -3.79
CA ASP A 152 15.85 -1.50 -2.55
C ASP A 152 16.38 -2.94 -2.42
N MET A 153 16.50 -3.67 -3.54
CA MET A 153 17.02 -5.03 -3.55
C MET A 153 18.53 -5.08 -3.27
N ILE A 154 19.28 -4.10 -3.75
CA ILE A 154 20.75 -4.03 -3.60
C ILE A 154 21.13 -3.42 -2.24
N LEU A 155 20.42 -2.39 -1.78
CA LEU A 155 20.79 -1.68 -0.57
C LEU A 155 20.63 -2.56 0.67
N PRO A 156 21.60 -2.58 1.59
CA PRO A 156 21.54 -3.41 2.78
C PRO A 156 20.28 -3.09 3.58
N LYS A 157 19.59 -4.14 4.01
CA LYS A 157 18.44 -3.99 4.91
C LYS A 157 18.99 -3.58 6.28
N ARG A 158 18.54 -2.43 6.79
CA ARG A 158 18.83 -2.04 8.17
C ARG A 158 18.27 -3.14 9.08
N ARG A 159 19.11 -3.75 9.92
CA ARG A 159 18.65 -4.59 11.03
C ARG A 159 17.87 -3.68 11.99
N THR A 160 16.55 -3.68 11.89
CA THR A 160 15.72 -3.20 12.98
C THR A 160 15.97 -4.14 14.14
N LYS A 161 16.46 -3.61 15.28
CA LYS A 161 16.39 -4.35 16.54
C LYS A 161 14.91 -4.68 16.72
N LYS A 162 14.58 -5.97 16.61
CA LYS A 162 13.27 -6.48 17.01
C LYS A 162 13.22 -6.18 18.50
N THR A 163 12.62 -5.06 18.90
CA THR A 163 12.21 -4.89 20.30
C THR A 163 11.25 -6.03 20.53
N GLU A 164 11.74 -7.08 21.19
CA GLU A 164 10.94 -8.24 21.51
C GLU A 164 9.71 -7.72 22.24
N LYS A 165 8.56 -8.17 21.75
CA LYS A 165 7.22 -7.91 22.29
C LYS A 165 7.04 -8.60 23.65
N ILE A 166 8.04 -8.55 24.53
CA ILE A 166 7.99 -9.09 25.89
C ILE A 166 7.00 -8.27 26.75
N ILE A 167 6.80 -6.99 26.42
CA ILE A 167 5.91 -6.10 27.18
C ILE A 167 4.42 -6.53 27.15
N SER A 168 3.95 -7.29 26.14
CA SER A 168 2.52 -7.62 26.03
C SER A 168 2.08 -8.98 26.58
N LEU A 169 3.00 -9.84 27.03
CA LEU A 169 2.64 -11.10 27.68
C LEU A 169 2.55 -10.91 29.19
N ASP A 170 3.54 -10.26 29.80
CA ASP A 170 3.53 -10.00 31.25
C ASP A 170 2.40 -9.04 31.64
N GLU A 171 2.13 -7.99 30.86
CA GLU A 171 1.03 -7.06 31.15
C GLU A 171 -0.35 -7.70 30.96
N LYS A 172 -0.51 -8.64 30.02
CA LYS A 172 -1.77 -9.39 29.85
C LYS A 172 -1.97 -10.45 30.91
N VAL A 173 -0.92 -11.16 31.33
CA VAL A 173 -0.98 -12.14 32.41
C VAL A 173 -1.30 -11.45 33.73
N ASN A 174 -0.65 -10.31 34.03
CA ASN A 174 -0.87 -9.58 35.28
C ASN A 174 -2.29 -8.98 35.36
N ASN A 175 -2.83 -8.49 34.24
CA ASN A 175 -4.22 -8.01 34.19
C ASN A 175 -5.27 -9.14 34.27
N ASN A 176 -4.95 -10.36 33.83
CA ASN A 176 -5.87 -11.49 33.93
C ASN A 176 -5.92 -12.10 35.34
N VAL A 177 -4.78 -12.10 36.06
CA VAL A 177 -4.70 -12.59 37.45
C VAL A 177 -5.50 -11.68 38.41
N ASN A 178 -5.51 -10.37 38.17
CA ASN A 178 -6.21 -9.40 39.02
C ASN A 178 -7.74 -9.34 38.79
N ASN A 179 -8.29 -10.02 37.77
CA ASN A 179 -9.72 -9.99 37.44
C ASN A 179 -10.47 -11.28 37.82
N GLY A 180 -9.86 -12.17 38.62
CA GLY A 180 -10.53 -13.32 39.19
C GLY A 180 -11.22 -13.00 40.52
N TYR A 181 -12.53 -13.24 40.58
CA TYR A 181 -13.41 -13.31 41.77
C TYR A 181 -14.07 -12.01 42.26
N VAL A 182 -15.21 -11.65 41.67
CA VAL A 182 -16.40 -11.19 42.44
C VAL A 182 -17.69 -11.59 41.67
N ASN A 183 -18.64 -12.19 42.40
CA ASN A 183 -20.02 -12.57 42.01
C ASN A 183 -20.15 -13.88 41.20
N GLY A 184 -20.95 -14.86 41.58
CA GLY A 184 -21.96 -14.97 42.63
C GLY A 184 -22.79 -16.22 42.29
N THR A 185 -23.03 -17.05 43.30
CA THR A 185 -23.72 -18.35 43.23
C THR A 185 -25.04 -18.33 42.46
N THR A 186 -25.18 -19.16 41.43
CA THR A 186 -26.46 -19.49 40.80
C THR A 186 -27.14 -20.57 41.62
N LYS A 187 -28.22 -20.24 42.35
CA LYS A 187 -29.17 -21.24 42.87
C LYS A 187 -30.24 -21.48 41.81
N VAL A 188 -30.26 -22.69 41.26
CA VAL A 188 -31.41 -23.25 40.54
C VAL A 188 -32.47 -23.62 41.59
N LYS A 189 -33.71 -23.17 41.41
CA LYS A 189 -34.89 -23.72 42.09
C LYS A 189 -35.91 -24.07 41.02
N GLU A 190 -36.27 -25.35 40.99
CA GLU A 190 -37.42 -25.91 40.29
C GLU A 190 -38.73 -25.35 40.87
N GLN A 191 -39.64 -24.93 39.99
CA GLN A 191 -41.04 -25.37 39.89
C GLN A 191 -41.68 -24.74 38.65
#